data_AF-A0A258GAW8-F1
#
_entry.id   AF-A0A258GAW8-F1
#
_cell.length_a   1.000
_cell.length_b   1.000
_cell.length_c   1.000
_cell.angle_alpha   90.00
_cell.angle_beta   90.00
_cell.angle_gamma   90.00
#
_symmetry.space_group_name_H-M   'P 1'
#
loop_
_entity.id
_entity.type
_entity.pdbx_description
1 polymer ?
#
loop_
_entity_poly.entity_id
_entity_poly.type
_entity_poly.pdbx_seq_one_letter_code
_entity_poly.pdbx_strand_id
1 'polypeptide(L)'
;MNDTGFNPALSAPLVDVGPGPLRPRRLLLVALLAGLALAPGELGGLTRQLMQDAFVQVSAFVAATLLLFYGLERLFRFDLGTAMGGARAMQVPLAALLGATPGCGGAVVVVAAYASGKVSFGAVVATLTATMGDAAFLLLATRPDTALILLPMQFAAGILTGWLIDRFVEVDYRPKGGTCEIAPRIGALRARDLVYLAATLPGLVVGAAQIGGVTIDSLLGVPVAWIALAGIFTGLAIWAVSPVNAMTNPADGPVTRMAEETSFISVWVVIAYLVYDYAAAYAGLDLKALFQSVAPILPLAGAAVGFIPGCGPQVLVATLYVNGAIPFSALAANAISNDGDALFPAIALAPRAAIMATVFSTIPALIIAYGLYFFAPGFLN
;
A
#
# COMPACT_ATOMS: atom_id res chain seq x y z
N MET A 1 -19.01 13.45 -40.82
CA MET A 1 -18.11 12.49 -41.48
C MET A 1 -16.92 12.32 -40.55
N ASN A 2 -17.07 11.54 -39.47
CA ASN A 2 -16.71 10.11 -39.38
C ASN A 2 -15.29 9.81 -39.84
N ASP A 3 -14.31 10.16 -38.99
CA ASP A 3 -13.04 9.43 -38.88
C ASP A 3 -13.09 8.61 -37.59
N THR A 4 -13.68 7.41 -37.71
CA THR A 4 -13.52 6.35 -36.73
C THR A 4 -12.09 5.82 -36.85
N GLY A 5 -11.17 6.41 -36.08
CA GLY A 5 -9.82 5.89 -35.87
C GLY A 5 -9.83 4.59 -35.07
N PHE A 6 -10.41 3.55 -35.65
CA PHE A 6 -10.28 2.18 -35.18
C PHE A 6 -8.86 1.72 -35.52
N ASN A 7 -7.94 1.82 -34.57
CA ASN A 7 -6.59 1.28 -34.72
C ASN A 7 -6.68 -0.26 -34.72
N PRO A 8 -6.33 -0.96 -35.83
CA PRO A 8 -6.51 -2.40 -35.97
C PRO A 8 -5.48 -3.25 -35.18
N ALA A 9 -4.75 -2.68 -34.23
CA ALA A 9 -3.81 -3.42 -33.36
C ALA A 9 -4.49 -4.34 -32.32
N LEU A 10 -5.76 -4.71 -32.51
CA LEU A 10 -6.50 -5.65 -31.66
C LEU A 10 -6.43 -7.11 -32.12
N SER A 11 -5.66 -7.43 -33.17
CA SER A 11 -5.51 -8.78 -33.70
C SER A 11 -4.07 -9.31 -33.67
N ALA A 12 -3.31 -9.01 -32.61
CA ALA A 12 -2.16 -9.86 -32.29
C ALA A 12 -2.72 -11.16 -31.69
N PRO A 13 -2.38 -12.34 -32.24
CA PRO A 13 -2.84 -13.61 -31.67
C PRO A 13 -2.42 -13.67 -30.20
N LEU A 14 -3.28 -14.23 -29.35
CA LEU A 14 -2.93 -14.57 -27.98
C LEU A 14 -1.69 -15.47 -28.06
N VAL A 15 -0.52 -14.91 -27.77
CA VAL A 15 0.69 -15.73 -27.67
C VAL A 15 0.47 -16.57 -26.43
N ASP A 16 0.25 -17.87 -26.64
CA ASP A 16 0.28 -18.87 -25.58
C ASP A 16 1.73 -18.93 -25.08
N VAL A 17 2.05 -18.07 -24.10
CA VAL A 17 3.36 -18.09 -23.46
C VAL A 17 3.25 -19.05 -22.28
N GLY A 18 4.04 -20.12 -22.33
CA GLY A 18 4.28 -21.01 -21.19
C GLY A 18 4.78 -20.25 -19.95
N PRO A 19 5.27 -20.95 -18.90
CA PRO A 19 5.85 -20.26 -17.75
C PRO A 19 6.91 -19.26 -18.25
N GLY A 20 6.72 -17.99 -17.92
CA GLY A 20 7.57 -16.90 -18.41
C GLY A 20 9.04 -17.09 -18.02
N PRO A 21 9.96 -16.25 -18.54
CA PRO A 21 11.39 -16.46 -18.38
C PRO A 21 11.77 -16.55 -16.90
N LEU A 22 12.47 -17.62 -16.53
CA LEU A 22 12.96 -17.82 -15.17
C LEU A 22 13.98 -16.72 -14.83
N ARG A 23 13.66 -15.88 -13.83
CA ARG A 23 14.54 -14.81 -13.38
C ARG A 23 15.30 -15.30 -12.14
N PRO A 24 16.60 -15.60 -12.22
CA PRO A 24 17.32 -16.28 -11.14
C PRO A 24 17.33 -15.49 -9.83
N ARG A 25 17.40 -14.15 -9.90
CA ARG A 25 17.31 -13.28 -8.71
C ARG A 25 15.96 -13.37 -8.00
N ARG A 26 14.86 -13.45 -8.76
CA ARG A 26 13.51 -13.61 -8.20
C ARG A 26 13.33 -14.98 -7.57
N LEU A 27 13.81 -16.03 -8.25
CA LEU A 27 13.77 -17.39 -7.73
C LEU A 27 14.58 -17.55 -6.45
N LEU A 28 15.77 -16.96 -6.36
CA LEU A 28 16.59 -16.98 -5.16
C LEU A 28 15.87 -16.32 -3.98
N LEU A 29 15.20 -15.19 -4.22
CA LEU A 29 14.41 -14.50 -3.19
C LEU A 29 13.21 -15.34 -2.74
N VAL A 30 12.47 -15.94 -3.69
CA VAL A 30 11.35 -16.84 -3.36
C VAL A 30 11.83 -18.06 -2.57
N ALA A 31 12.97 -18.65 -2.96
CA ALA A 31 13.56 -19.78 -2.24
C ALA A 31 14.00 -19.38 -0.83
N LEU A 32 14.56 -18.17 -0.65
CA LEU A 32 14.91 -17.64 0.66
C LEU A 32 13.66 -17.46 1.55
N LEU A 33 12.61 -16.82 1.04
CA LEU A 33 11.36 -16.61 1.78
C LEU A 33 10.68 -17.95 2.14
N ALA A 34 10.67 -18.91 1.21
CA ALA A 34 10.17 -20.25 1.47
C ALA A 34 11.02 -20.99 2.53
N GLY A 35 12.34 -20.84 2.47
CA GLY A 35 13.26 -21.40 3.45
C GLY A 35 13.04 -20.82 4.85
N LEU A 36 12.85 -19.50 4.97
CA LEU A 36 12.52 -18.83 6.23
C LEU A 36 11.17 -19.32 6.78
N ALA A 37 10.16 -19.49 5.93
CA ALA A 37 8.83 -19.95 6.35
C ALA A 37 8.83 -21.41 6.82
N LEU A 38 9.71 -22.25 6.25
CA LEU A 38 9.89 -23.66 6.62
C LEU A 38 10.88 -23.87 7.77
N ALA A 39 11.60 -22.82 8.19
CA ALA A 39 12.56 -22.93 9.29
C ALA A 39 11.85 -23.40 10.57
N PRO A 40 12.46 -24.32 11.35
CA PRO A 40 11.87 -24.74 12.61
C PRO A 40 11.99 -23.66 13.69
N GLY A 41 11.13 -23.76 14.72
CA GLY A 41 11.18 -22.88 15.88
C GLY A 41 10.46 -21.54 15.70
N GLU A 42 10.81 -20.58 16.55
CA GLU A 42 10.17 -19.26 16.62
C GLU A 42 10.34 -18.46 15.32
N LEU A 43 11.49 -18.55 14.66
CA LEU A 43 11.79 -17.82 13.44
C LEU A 43 10.82 -18.19 12.30
N GLY A 44 10.57 -19.47 12.06
CA GLY A 44 9.60 -19.89 11.04
C GLY A 44 8.15 -19.70 11.48
N GLY A 45 7.86 -19.73 12.79
CA GLY A 45 6.57 -19.31 13.34
C GLY A 45 6.25 -17.86 13.00
N LEU A 46 7.16 -16.95 13.36
CA LEU A 46 7.07 -15.52 13.08
C LEU A 46 6.98 -15.25 11.57
N THR A 47 7.81 -15.90 10.76
CA THR A 47 7.77 -15.75 9.29
C THR A 47 6.39 -16.08 8.72
N ARG A 48 5.81 -17.22 9.11
CA ARG A 48 4.50 -17.65 8.61
C ARG A 48 3.38 -16.70 9.04
N GLN A 49 3.45 -16.20 10.27
CA GLN A 49 2.52 -15.20 10.78
C GLN A 49 2.62 -13.90 9.97
N LEU A 50 3.83 -13.38 9.76
CA LEU A 50 4.04 -12.15 8.99
C LEU A 50 3.62 -12.29 7.53
N MET A 51 3.85 -13.46 6.91
CA MET A 51 3.33 -13.76 5.58
C MET A 51 1.80 -13.82 5.55
N GLN A 52 1.18 -14.40 6.58
CA GLN A 52 -0.28 -14.42 6.71
C GLN A 52 -0.84 -13.00 6.83
N ASP A 53 -0.25 -12.17 7.70
CA ASP A 53 -0.68 -10.81 7.95
C ASP A 53 -0.52 -9.95 6.69
N ALA A 54 0.64 -10.02 6.01
CA ALA A 54 0.87 -9.35 4.73
C ALA A 54 -0.13 -9.76 3.63
N PHE A 55 -0.64 -11.00 3.65
CA PHE A 55 -1.66 -11.42 2.70
C PHE A 55 -3.03 -10.85 3.04
N VAL A 56 -3.48 -11.04 4.27
CA VAL A 56 -4.84 -10.71 4.71
C VAL A 56 -5.04 -9.20 4.82
N GLN A 57 -4.08 -8.49 5.41
CA GLN A 57 -4.18 -7.05 5.70
C GLN A 57 -3.90 -6.18 4.46
N VAL A 58 -2.99 -6.62 3.58
CA VAL A 58 -2.55 -5.80 2.44
C VAL A 58 -2.93 -6.44 1.11
N SER A 59 -2.41 -7.64 0.82
CA SER A 59 -2.53 -8.23 -0.52
C SER A 59 -3.97 -8.47 -0.94
N ALA A 60 -4.84 -8.93 -0.03
CA ALA A 60 -6.25 -9.18 -0.31
C ALA A 60 -7.02 -7.89 -0.63
N PHE A 61 -6.75 -6.79 0.08
CA PHE A 61 -7.37 -5.49 -0.15
C PHE A 61 -6.86 -4.83 -1.43
N VAL A 62 -5.56 -4.90 -1.70
CA VAL A 62 -4.96 -4.45 -2.96
C VAL A 62 -5.58 -5.22 -4.12
N ALA A 63 -5.64 -6.55 -4.04
CA ALA A 63 -6.25 -7.38 -5.06
C ALA A 63 -7.74 -7.03 -5.29
N ALA A 64 -8.51 -6.87 -4.21
CA ALA A 64 -9.92 -6.49 -4.29
C ALA A 64 -10.09 -5.11 -4.95
N THR A 65 -9.24 -4.15 -4.59
CA THR A 65 -9.27 -2.78 -5.12
C THR A 65 -8.90 -2.75 -6.61
N LEU A 66 -7.83 -3.45 -7.00
CA LEU A 66 -7.44 -3.58 -8.40
C LEU A 66 -8.50 -4.32 -9.22
N LEU A 67 -9.10 -5.39 -8.66
CA LEU A 67 -10.19 -6.11 -9.32
C LEU A 67 -11.42 -5.23 -9.51
N LEU A 68 -11.78 -4.43 -8.50
CA LEU A 68 -12.87 -3.46 -8.58
C LEU A 68 -12.59 -2.44 -9.69
N PHE A 69 -11.41 -1.82 -9.70
CA PHE A 69 -11.07 -0.82 -10.71
C PHE A 69 -10.98 -1.40 -12.12
N TYR A 70 -10.29 -2.53 -12.32
CA TYR A 70 -10.19 -3.16 -13.65
C TYR A 70 -11.51 -3.76 -14.11
N GLY A 71 -12.35 -4.24 -13.19
CA GLY A 71 -13.72 -4.61 -13.46
C GLY A 71 -14.55 -3.41 -13.95
N LEU A 72 -14.41 -2.27 -13.29
CA LEU A 72 -15.10 -1.03 -13.63
C LEU A 72 -14.62 -0.46 -14.97
N GLU A 73 -13.31 -0.43 -15.22
CA GLU A 73 -12.70 -0.05 -16.50
C GLU A 73 -13.27 -0.89 -17.65
N ARG A 74 -13.39 -2.21 -17.45
CA ARG A 74 -13.95 -3.13 -18.46
C ARG A 74 -15.45 -2.94 -18.66
N LEU A 75 -16.21 -2.71 -17.59
CA LEU A 75 -17.66 -2.53 -17.63
C LEU A 75 -18.04 -1.21 -18.32
N PHE A 76 -17.37 -0.12 -17.98
CA PHE A 76 -17.67 1.23 -18.46
C PHE A 76 -16.77 1.70 -19.62
N ARG A 77 -15.81 0.86 -20.05
CA ARG A 77 -14.88 1.10 -21.18
C ARG A 77 -14.08 2.40 -21.04
N PHE A 78 -13.57 2.69 -19.84
CA PHE A 78 -12.68 3.82 -19.57
C PHE A 78 -11.34 3.32 -18.98
N ASP A 79 -10.27 4.11 -19.09
CA ASP A 79 -8.98 3.85 -18.41
C ASP A 79 -8.82 4.87 -17.27
N LEU A 80 -8.75 4.36 -16.03
CA LEU A 80 -8.79 5.18 -14.82
C LEU A 80 -7.59 6.13 -14.74
N GLY A 81 -6.42 5.68 -15.20
CA GLY A 81 -5.23 6.51 -15.23
C GLY A 81 -5.32 7.65 -16.27
N THR A 82 -5.92 7.41 -17.44
CA THR A 82 -6.18 8.50 -18.41
C THR A 82 -7.24 9.48 -17.92
N ALA A 83 -8.28 8.98 -17.25
CA ALA A 83 -9.32 9.82 -16.66
C ALA A 83 -8.75 10.73 -15.56
N MET A 84 -7.89 10.20 -14.69
CA MET A 84 -7.19 10.98 -13.66
C MET A 84 -6.23 12.01 -14.28
N GLY A 85 -5.48 11.64 -15.33
CA GLY A 85 -4.56 12.55 -16.02
C GLY A 85 -5.25 13.71 -16.74
N GLY A 86 -6.50 13.51 -17.20
CA GLY A 86 -7.30 14.55 -17.85
C GLY A 86 -7.85 15.62 -16.90
N ALA A 87 -8.00 15.29 -15.61
CA ALA A 87 -8.64 16.16 -14.61
C ALA A 87 -7.61 16.84 -13.69
N ARG A 88 -6.70 17.66 -14.24
CA ARG A 88 -5.55 18.28 -13.52
C ARG A 88 -5.87 18.86 -12.12
N ALA A 89 -7.01 19.52 -11.94
CA ALA A 89 -7.38 20.10 -10.64
C ALA A 89 -7.97 19.09 -9.65
N MET A 90 -8.75 18.12 -10.15
CA MET A 90 -9.42 17.09 -9.34
C MET A 90 -8.55 15.88 -9.07
N GLN A 91 -7.43 15.76 -9.78
CA GLN A 91 -6.48 14.67 -9.66
C GLN A 91 -5.99 14.46 -8.22
N VAL A 92 -5.58 15.54 -7.54
CA VAL A 92 -5.09 15.51 -6.15
C VAL A 92 -6.17 15.09 -5.15
N PRO A 93 -7.38 15.72 -5.11
CA PRO A 93 -8.46 15.26 -4.24
C PRO A 93 -8.89 13.81 -4.46
N LEU A 94 -8.94 13.37 -5.72
CA LEU A 94 -9.35 12.01 -6.06
C LEU A 94 -8.27 11.01 -5.62
N ALA A 95 -6.99 11.36 -5.78
CA ALA A 95 -5.86 10.59 -5.27
C ALA A 95 -5.87 10.52 -3.73
N ALA A 96 -6.12 11.63 -3.03
CA ALA A 96 -6.27 11.64 -1.57
C ALA A 96 -7.44 10.76 -1.12
N LEU A 97 -8.55 10.75 -1.86
CA LEU A 97 -9.72 9.91 -1.55
C LEU A 97 -9.39 8.42 -1.69
N LEU A 98 -8.62 8.06 -2.73
CA LEU A 98 -8.09 6.71 -2.88
C LEU A 98 -7.11 6.37 -1.74
N GLY A 99 -6.29 7.31 -1.29
CA GLY A 99 -5.39 7.12 -0.14
C GLY A 99 -6.12 6.92 1.19
N ALA A 100 -7.25 7.61 1.37
CA ALA A 100 -8.11 7.47 2.54
C ALA A 100 -8.88 6.14 2.53
N THR A 101 -8.89 5.39 1.43
CA THR A 101 -9.48 4.04 1.42
C THR A 101 -8.67 3.12 2.32
N PRO A 102 -9.31 2.34 3.19
CA PRO A 102 -8.57 1.45 4.06
C PRO A 102 -7.89 0.28 3.31
N GLY A 103 -6.90 -0.35 3.95
CA GLY A 103 -6.18 -1.51 3.41
C GLY A 103 -5.16 -1.18 2.31
N CYS A 104 -4.67 0.06 2.26
CA CYS A 104 -3.63 0.61 1.37
C CYS A 104 -3.79 0.41 -0.16
N GLY A 105 -4.82 -0.31 -0.62
CA GLY A 105 -5.06 -0.66 -2.02
C GLY A 105 -5.16 0.56 -2.93
N GLY A 106 -5.93 1.58 -2.54
CA GLY A 106 -6.07 2.81 -3.32
C GLY A 106 -4.75 3.59 -3.42
N ALA A 107 -3.93 3.58 -2.38
CA ALA A 107 -2.62 4.23 -2.39
C ALA A 107 -1.64 3.55 -3.36
N VAL A 108 -1.64 2.22 -3.39
CA VAL A 108 -0.81 1.47 -4.33
C VAL A 108 -1.22 1.70 -5.78
N VAL A 109 -2.53 1.83 -6.07
CA VAL A 109 -3.03 2.19 -7.42
C VAL A 109 -2.47 3.55 -7.88
N VAL A 110 -2.48 4.57 -7.00
CA VAL A 110 -1.96 5.90 -7.34
C VAL A 110 -0.46 5.86 -7.61
N VAL A 111 0.31 5.18 -6.77
CA VAL A 111 1.76 4.99 -6.94
C VAL A 111 2.08 4.28 -8.25
N ALA A 112 1.33 3.23 -8.57
CA ALA A 112 1.45 2.49 -9.83
C ALA A 112 1.13 3.37 -11.05
N ALA A 113 0.07 4.18 -10.98
CA ALA A 113 -0.28 5.15 -12.01
C ALA A 113 0.81 6.24 -12.16
N TYR A 114 1.48 6.63 -11.07
CA TYR A 114 2.56 7.62 -11.09
C TYR A 114 3.80 7.07 -11.78
N ALA A 115 4.20 5.85 -11.44
CA ALA A 115 5.31 5.15 -12.09
C ALA A 115 5.09 4.98 -13.61
N SER A 116 3.83 4.89 -14.03
CA SER A 116 3.41 4.81 -15.44
C SER A 116 3.27 6.19 -16.12
N GLY A 117 3.59 7.29 -15.44
CA GLY A 117 3.49 8.64 -15.98
C GLY A 117 2.06 9.18 -16.12
N LYS A 118 1.05 8.48 -15.59
CA LYS A 118 -0.36 8.88 -15.74
C LYS A 118 -0.78 9.91 -14.68
N VAL A 119 -0.13 9.94 -13.52
CA VAL A 119 -0.44 10.92 -12.46
C VAL A 119 0.74 11.80 -12.03
N SER A 120 0.42 12.92 -11.36
CA SER A 120 1.37 13.92 -10.86
C SER A 120 2.05 13.48 -9.58
N PHE A 121 3.16 14.13 -9.24
CA PHE A 121 3.86 13.88 -7.97
C PHE A 121 3.04 14.37 -6.78
N GLY A 122 2.34 15.50 -6.90
CA GLY A 122 1.42 15.98 -5.87
C GLY A 122 0.28 15.01 -5.58
N ALA A 123 -0.19 14.26 -6.57
CA ALA A 123 -1.17 13.18 -6.36
C ALA A 123 -0.61 12.07 -5.46
N VAL A 124 0.65 11.66 -5.66
CA VAL A 124 1.31 10.66 -4.78
C VAL A 124 1.42 11.18 -3.36
N VAL A 125 1.89 12.41 -3.17
CA VAL A 125 2.03 12.99 -1.82
C VAL A 125 0.67 13.11 -1.14
N ALA A 126 -0.36 13.57 -1.86
CA ALA A 126 -1.71 13.69 -1.30
C ALA A 126 -2.29 12.34 -0.89
N THR A 127 -2.08 11.31 -1.71
CA THR A 127 -2.50 9.94 -1.41
C THR A 127 -1.79 9.40 -0.17
N LEU A 128 -0.46 9.43 -0.13
CA LEU A 128 0.29 8.86 0.99
C LEU A 128 0.04 9.62 2.31
N THR A 129 -0.08 10.95 2.25
CA THR A 129 -0.43 11.78 3.43
C THR A 129 -1.85 11.51 3.94
N ALA A 130 -2.78 11.14 3.06
CA ALA A 130 -4.16 10.87 3.43
C ALA A 130 -4.38 9.43 3.94
N THR A 131 -3.35 8.57 3.90
CA THR A 131 -3.43 7.16 4.29
C THR A 131 -3.11 6.97 5.78
N MET A 132 -4.00 6.27 6.50
CA MET A 132 -3.77 5.91 7.91
C MET A 132 -3.66 4.39 8.15
N GLY A 133 -3.75 3.58 7.10
CA GLY A 133 -3.63 2.12 7.20
C GLY A 133 -4.56 1.50 8.24
N ASP A 134 -4.07 0.48 8.95
CA ASP A 134 -4.86 -0.28 9.94
C ASP A 134 -5.12 0.49 11.24
N ALA A 135 -4.27 1.49 11.55
CA ALA A 135 -4.45 2.33 12.73
C ALA A 135 -5.76 3.15 12.68
N ALA A 136 -6.25 3.45 11.48
CA ALA A 136 -7.54 4.12 11.28
C ALA A 136 -8.69 3.32 11.93
N PHE A 137 -8.66 2.00 11.80
CA PHE A 137 -9.70 1.12 12.32
C PHE A 137 -9.64 0.98 13.83
N LEU A 138 -8.42 0.84 14.38
CA LEU A 138 -8.22 0.85 15.81
C LEU A 138 -8.86 2.12 16.42
N LEU A 139 -8.58 3.30 15.84
CA LEU A 139 -9.16 4.55 16.33
C LEU A 139 -10.67 4.63 16.11
N LEU A 140 -11.19 4.22 14.94
CA LEU A 140 -12.64 4.18 14.71
C LEU A 140 -13.37 3.28 15.72
N ALA A 141 -12.75 2.18 16.14
CA ALA A 141 -13.32 1.25 17.10
C ALA A 141 -13.17 1.71 18.57
N THR A 142 -12.04 2.32 18.92
CA THR A 142 -11.70 2.62 20.33
C THR A 142 -11.84 4.09 20.73
N ARG A 143 -11.59 5.02 19.82
CA ARG A 143 -11.60 6.49 20.00
C ARG A 143 -12.22 7.17 18.76
N PRO A 144 -13.52 6.96 18.47
CA PRO A 144 -14.16 7.46 17.25
C PRO A 144 -14.20 8.99 17.17
N ASP A 145 -14.20 9.66 18.32
CA ASP A 145 -14.05 11.12 18.46
C ASP A 145 -12.72 11.61 17.87
N THR A 146 -11.63 10.89 18.13
CA THR A 146 -10.31 11.17 17.59
C THR A 146 -10.27 10.89 16.10
N ALA A 147 -10.81 9.75 15.66
CA ALA A 147 -10.85 9.38 14.24
C ALA A 147 -11.64 10.40 13.40
N LEU A 148 -12.76 10.91 13.94
CA LEU A 148 -13.61 11.91 13.26
C LEU A 148 -12.88 13.23 12.98
N ILE A 149 -11.85 13.56 13.77
CA ILE A 149 -11.07 14.79 13.61
C ILE A 149 -9.79 14.52 12.82
N LEU A 150 -9.09 13.43 13.14
CA LEU A 150 -7.80 13.10 12.55
C LEU A 150 -7.91 12.70 11.07
N LEU A 151 -8.89 11.88 10.69
CA LEU A 151 -9.04 11.41 9.30
C LEU A 151 -9.39 12.54 8.31
N PRO A 152 -10.31 13.48 8.63
CA PRO A 152 -10.50 14.65 7.77
C PRO A 152 -9.30 15.60 7.78
N MET A 153 -8.60 15.73 8.90
CA MET A 153 -7.41 16.57 9.02
C MET A 153 -6.28 16.08 8.11
N GLN A 154 -5.94 14.79 8.12
CA GLN A 154 -4.93 14.22 7.23
C GLN A 154 -5.35 14.31 5.76
N PHE A 155 -6.63 14.09 5.46
CA PHE A 155 -7.17 14.19 4.11
C PHE A 155 -7.01 15.63 3.57
N ALA A 156 -7.37 16.63 4.38
CA ALA A 156 -7.17 18.03 4.04
C ALA A 156 -5.67 18.38 3.90
N ALA A 157 -4.83 17.94 4.85
CA ALA A 157 -3.38 18.16 4.80
C ALA A 157 -2.76 17.57 3.53
N GLY A 158 -3.18 16.36 3.14
CA GLY A 158 -2.74 15.71 1.90
C GLY A 158 -3.15 16.47 0.66
N ILE A 159 -4.42 16.91 0.55
CA ILE A 159 -4.89 17.70 -0.60
C ILE A 159 -4.12 19.01 -0.71
N LEU A 160 -4.00 19.76 0.39
CA LEU A 160 -3.30 21.04 0.41
C LEU A 160 -1.83 20.88 -0.01
N THR A 161 -1.16 19.87 0.54
CA THR A 161 0.24 19.58 0.24
C THR A 161 0.42 19.13 -1.20
N GLY A 162 -0.45 18.25 -1.70
CA GLY A 162 -0.42 17.80 -3.09
C GLY A 162 -0.60 18.93 -4.10
N TRP A 163 -1.56 19.83 -3.87
CA TRP A 163 -1.75 21.01 -4.71
C TRP A 163 -0.56 21.97 -4.63
N LEU A 164 0.03 22.15 -3.44
CA LEU A 164 1.22 22.97 -3.27
C LEU A 164 2.39 22.41 -4.08
N ILE A 165 2.60 21.10 -4.02
CA ILE A 165 3.66 20.41 -4.77
C ILE A 165 3.43 20.54 -6.27
N ASP A 166 2.24 20.24 -6.77
CA ASP A 166 1.94 20.36 -8.20
C ASP A 166 2.08 21.81 -8.71
N ARG A 167 1.96 22.81 -7.82
CA ARG A 167 2.11 24.23 -8.16
C ARG A 167 3.55 24.74 -8.11
N PHE A 168 4.37 24.25 -7.18
CA PHE A 168 5.68 24.83 -6.85
C PHE A 168 6.87 23.92 -7.12
N VAL A 169 6.68 22.60 -7.20
CA VAL A 169 7.75 21.63 -7.43
C VAL A 169 7.78 21.25 -8.90
N GLU A 170 8.72 21.82 -9.64
CA GLU A 170 8.94 21.53 -11.07
C GLU A 170 9.83 20.30 -11.32
N VAL A 171 10.41 19.73 -10.25
CA VAL A 171 11.32 18.59 -10.34
C VAL A 171 10.55 17.31 -10.63
N ASP A 172 10.87 16.66 -11.75
CA ASP A 172 10.32 15.34 -12.06
C ASP A 172 11.08 14.24 -11.31
N TYR A 173 10.40 13.61 -10.34
CA TYR A 173 10.92 12.48 -9.56
C TYR A 173 10.59 11.11 -10.16
N ARG A 174 10.04 11.05 -11.38
CA ARG A 174 9.73 9.77 -12.04
C ARG A 174 11.01 8.96 -12.31
N PRO A 175 10.89 7.63 -12.41
CA PRO A 175 12.02 6.77 -12.76
C PRO A 175 12.59 7.15 -14.14
N LYS A 176 13.83 7.63 -14.17
CA LYS A 176 14.56 7.88 -15.42
C LYS A 176 15.03 6.54 -15.98
N GLY A 177 14.23 5.88 -16.82
CA GLY A 177 14.65 4.63 -17.47
C GLY A 177 13.58 3.65 -17.93
N GLY A 178 12.29 3.93 -17.75
CA GLY A 178 11.25 3.19 -18.45
C GLY A 178 11.07 3.78 -19.84
N THR A 179 11.54 3.11 -20.89
CA THR A 179 10.99 3.34 -22.22
C THR A 179 9.47 3.26 -22.10
N CYS A 180 8.73 4.11 -22.81
CA CYS A 180 7.29 3.97 -23.01
C CYS A 180 6.96 2.70 -23.84
N GLU A 181 7.59 1.57 -23.52
CA GLU A 181 7.19 0.26 -24.00
C GLU A 181 6.08 -0.23 -23.08
N ILE A 182 4.88 -0.20 -23.64
CA ILE A 182 3.72 -0.86 -23.07
C ILE A 182 4.15 -2.28 -22.69
N ALA A 183 3.86 -2.69 -21.44
CA ALA A 183 4.22 -4.01 -20.95
C ALA A 183 3.73 -5.11 -21.91
N PRO A 184 4.52 -6.19 -22.10
CA PRO A 184 4.13 -7.29 -22.97
C PRO A 184 2.79 -7.85 -22.47
N ARG A 185 1.88 -8.15 -23.41
CA ARG A 185 0.61 -8.79 -23.08
C ARG A 185 0.88 -10.17 -22.49
N ILE A 186 0.17 -10.47 -21.42
CA ILE A 186 0.24 -11.77 -20.76
C ILE A 186 -0.71 -12.76 -21.44
N GLY A 187 -1.85 -12.29 -21.94
CA GLY A 187 -2.78 -13.09 -22.71
C GLY A 187 -3.94 -13.66 -21.88
N ALA A 188 -4.21 -14.96 -22.02
CA ALA A 188 -5.39 -15.60 -21.47
C ALA A 188 -5.33 -15.78 -19.93
N LEU A 189 -6.51 -15.98 -19.34
CA LEU A 189 -6.66 -16.27 -17.91
C LEU A 189 -5.99 -17.60 -17.55
N ARG A 190 -5.05 -17.59 -16.61
CA ARG A 190 -4.27 -18.79 -16.21
C ARG A 190 -4.84 -19.39 -14.94
N ALA A 191 -4.63 -20.70 -14.75
CA ALA A 191 -5.04 -21.39 -13.53
C ALA A 191 -4.47 -20.75 -12.25
N ARG A 192 -3.22 -20.28 -12.28
CA ARG A 192 -2.60 -19.57 -11.15
C ARG A 192 -3.29 -18.25 -10.78
N ASP A 193 -3.84 -17.54 -11.77
CA ASP A 193 -4.56 -16.28 -11.55
C ASP A 193 -5.89 -16.57 -10.83
N LEU A 194 -6.54 -17.68 -11.21
CA LEU A 194 -7.75 -18.17 -10.55
C LEU A 194 -7.48 -18.69 -9.12
N VAL A 195 -6.37 -19.40 -8.90
CA VAL A 195 -5.97 -19.84 -7.56
C VAL A 195 -5.71 -18.64 -6.66
N TYR A 196 -5.03 -17.61 -7.17
CA TYR A 196 -4.80 -16.37 -6.43
C TYR A 196 -6.12 -15.69 -6.07
N LEU A 197 -7.03 -15.52 -7.04
CA LEU A 197 -8.37 -14.96 -6.82
C LEU A 197 -9.17 -15.77 -5.79
N ALA A 198 -9.10 -17.10 -5.85
CA ALA A 198 -9.79 -17.99 -4.92
C ALA A 198 -9.26 -17.85 -3.48
N ALA A 199 -7.98 -17.50 -3.29
CA ALA A 199 -7.42 -17.17 -1.99
C ALA A 199 -7.73 -15.72 -1.55
N THR A 200 -7.81 -14.78 -2.49
CA THR A 200 -8.15 -13.38 -2.21
C THR A 200 -9.53 -13.22 -1.59
N LEU A 201 -10.57 -13.90 -2.10
CA LEU A 201 -11.93 -13.77 -1.60
C LEU A 201 -12.07 -14.10 -0.09
N PRO A 202 -11.64 -15.28 0.40
CA PRO A 202 -11.65 -15.58 1.83
C PRO A 202 -10.67 -14.70 2.61
N GLY A 203 -9.52 -14.34 2.04
CA GLY A 203 -8.59 -13.38 2.65
C GLY A 203 -9.23 -12.02 2.92
N LEU A 204 -10.03 -11.52 1.98
CA LEU A 204 -10.77 -10.25 2.12
C LEU A 204 -11.84 -10.34 3.21
N VAL A 205 -12.54 -11.48 3.33
CA VAL A 205 -13.51 -11.70 4.41
C VAL A 205 -12.83 -11.66 5.78
N VAL A 206 -11.69 -12.35 5.92
CA VAL A 206 -10.91 -12.34 7.16
C VAL A 206 -10.38 -10.94 7.46
N GLY A 207 -9.79 -10.26 6.48
CA GLY A 207 -9.27 -8.90 6.65
C GLY A 207 -10.39 -7.92 7.05
N ALA A 208 -11.55 -7.99 6.40
CA ALA A 208 -12.72 -7.20 6.74
C ALA A 208 -13.25 -7.50 8.16
N ALA A 209 -13.15 -8.75 8.62
CA ALA A 209 -13.50 -9.12 9.99
C ALA A 209 -12.48 -8.58 11.00
N GLN A 210 -11.18 -8.67 10.70
CA GLN A 210 -10.10 -8.14 11.55
C GLN A 210 -10.25 -6.62 11.75
N ILE A 211 -10.66 -5.90 10.70
CA ILE A 211 -11.02 -4.48 10.75
C ILE A 211 -12.10 -4.21 11.82
N GLY A 212 -13.09 -5.09 11.95
CA GLY A 212 -14.14 -4.99 12.96
C GLY A 212 -13.73 -5.48 14.35
N GLY A 213 -12.45 -5.80 14.56
CA GLY A 213 -11.95 -6.40 15.80
C GLY A 213 -12.35 -7.88 15.98
N VAL A 214 -12.82 -8.54 14.91
CA VAL A 214 -13.25 -9.95 14.96
C VAL A 214 -12.14 -10.84 14.44
N THR A 215 -11.65 -11.74 15.29
CA THR A 215 -10.66 -12.76 14.92
C THR A 215 -11.35 -13.98 14.33
N ILE A 216 -11.02 -14.30 13.08
CA ILE A 216 -11.48 -15.51 12.40
C ILE A 216 -10.28 -16.45 12.26
N ASP A 217 -10.28 -17.56 13.00
CA ASP A 217 -9.17 -18.54 12.95
C ASP A 217 -9.33 -19.56 11.82
N SER A 218 -10.58 -19.86 11.46
CA SER A 218 -10.90 -20.79 10.37
C SER A 218 -12.12 -20.31 9.58
N LEU A 219 -12.11 -20.58 8.28
CA LEU A 219 -13.20 -20.27 7.37
C LEU A 219 -13.53 -21.53 6.58
N LEU A 220 -14.80 -21.93 6.59
CA LEU A 220 -15.27 -23.16 5.92
C LEU A 220 -14.50 -24.43 6.35
N GLY A 221 -14.06 -24.49 7.62
CA GLY A 221 -13.27 -25.60 8.17
C GLY A 221 -11.79 -25.61 7.79
N VAL A 222 -11.32 -24.61 7.04
CA VAL A 222 -9.91 -24.44 6.68
C VAL A 222 -9.29 -23.34 7.54
N PRO A 223 -8.16 -23.57 8.23
CA PRO A 223 -7.47 -22.53 8.96
C PRO A 223 -7.03 -21.38 8.04
N VAL A 224 -7.24 -20.15 8.49
CA VAL A 224 -6.92 -18.93 7.73
C VAL A 224 -5.45 -18.89 7.32
N ALA A 225 -4.56 -19.38 8.18
CA ALA A 225 -3.13 -19.49 7.90
C ALA A 225 -2.85 -20.25 6.58
N TRP A 226 -3.56 -21.35 6.32
CA TRP A 226 -3.35 -22.12 5.09
C TRP A 226 -3.83 -21.38 3.85
N ILE A 227 -4.96 -20.68 3.94
CA ILE A 227 -5.50 -19.87 2.85
C ILE A 227 -4.53 -18.73 2.53
N ALA A 228 -4.05 -18.02 3.56
CA ALA A 228 -3.15 -16.89 3.41
C ALA A 228 -1.78 -17.32 2.85
N LEU A 229 -1.20 -18.40 3.39
CA LEU A 229 0.05 -18.95 2.88
C LEU A 229 -0.10 -19.45 1.44
N ALA A 230 -1.19 -20.13 1.10
CA ALA A 230 -1.46 -20.55 -0.27
C ALA A 230 -1.53 -19.33 -1.22
N GLY A 231 -2.18 -18.25 -0.79
CA GLY A 231 -2.22 -16.97 -1.49
C GLY A 231 -0.82 -16.37 -1.72
N ILE A 232 0.00 -16.27 -0.66
CA ILE A 232 1.37 -15.74 -0.77
C ILE A 232 2.25 -16.63 -1.66
N PHE A 233 2.26 -17.94 -1.46
CA PHE A 233 3.09 -18.82 -2.28
C PHE A 233 2.65 -18.83 -3.75
N THR A 234 1.34 -18.72 -4.02
CA THR A 234 0.83 -18.53 -5.39
C THR A 234 1.32 -17.21 -5.97
N GLY A 235 1.28 -16.12 -5.18
CA GLY A 235 1.77 -14.82 -5.62
C GLY A 235 3.27 -14.79 -5.88
N LEU A 236 4.07 -15.39 -4.99
CA LEU A 236 5.51 -15.57 -5.17
C LEU A 236 5.81 -16.38 -6.44
N ALA A 237 5.04 -17.44 -6.71
CA ALA A 237 5.17 -18.24 -7.92
C ALA A 237 4.81 -17.44 -9.19
N ILE A 238 3.75 -16.63 -9.16
CA ILE A 238 3.38 -15.71 -10.25
C ILE A 238 4.54 -14.74 -10.52
N TRP A 239 5.01 -14.05 -9.47
CA TRP A 239 6.06 -13.04 -9.58
C TRP A 239 7.40 -13.60 -10.07
N ALA A 240 7.77 -14.82 -9.65
CA ALA A 240 9.03 -15.47 -10.02
C ALA A 240 9.19 -15.67 -11.53
N VAL A 241 8.08 -15.93 -12.24
CA VAL A 241 8.04 -16.18 -13.69
C VAL A 241 7.34 -15.07 -14.48
N SER A 242 6.98 -13.98 -13.80
CA SER A 242 6.27 -12.87 -14.43
C SER A 242 7.18 -12.15 -15.46
N PRO A 243 6.72 -11.96 -16.70
CA PRO A 243 7.44 -11.16 -17.69
C PRO A 243 7.42 -9.67 -17.34
N VAL A 244 6.49 -9.24 -16.48
CA VAL A 244 6.26 -7.85 -16.11
C VAL A 244 7.15 -7.42 -14.94
N ASN A 245 7.56 -6.15 -14.97
CA ASN A 245 8.37 -5.56 -13.89
C ASN A 245 7.52 -4.83 -12.85
N ALA A 246 6.43 -4.20 -13.26
CA ALA A 246 5.65 -3.31 -12.42
C ALA A 246 4.16 -3.32 -12.78
N MET A 247 3.85 -3.04 -14.05
CA MET A 247 2.49 -2.79 -14.52
C MET A 247 2.14 -3.64 -15.73
N THR A 248 0.91 -4.14 -15.74
CA THR A 248 0.41 -5.03 -16.79
C THR A 248 -0.13 -4.26 -17.99
N ASN A 249 -0.39 -4.95 -19.09
CA ASN A 249 -0.98 -4.33 -20.27
C ASN A 249 -2.48 -4.07 -20.02
N PRO A 250 -3.01 -2.86 -20.31
CA PRO A 250 -4.44 -2.56 -20.14
C PRO A 250 -5.38 -3.49 -20.94
N ALA A 251 -4.87 -4.16 -21.97
CA ALA A 251 -5.63 -5.12 -22.76
C ALA A 251 -5.76 -6.51 -22.11
N ASP A 252 -5.00 -6.81 -21.05
CA ASP A 252 -5.11 -8.08 -20.32
C ASP A 252 -6.40 -8.12 -19.47
N GLY A 253 -6.87 -9.32 -19.15
CA GLY A 253 -8.09 -9.50 -18.36
C GLY A 253 -7.96 -8.98 -16.91
N PRO A 254 -9.03 -8.43 -16.30
CA PRO A 254 -8.98 -7.86 -14.94
C PRO A 254 -8.36 -8.77 -13.89
N VAL A 255 -8.68 -10.07 -13.92
CA VAL A 255 -8.16 -11.06 -12.96
C VAL A 255 -6.66 -11.31 -13.16
N THR A 256 -6.19 -11.39 -14.41
CA THR A 256 -4.76 -11.56 -14.71
C THR A 256 -3.96 -10.33 -14.32
N ARG A 257 -4.48 -9.13 -14.62
CA ARG A 257 -3.88 -7.86 -14.19
C ARG A 257 -3.78 -7.77 -12.66
N MET A 258 -4.90 -8.05 -11.98
CA MET A 258 -4.95 -8.09 -10.52
C MET A 258 -3.93 -9.07 -9.93
N ALA A 259 -3.89 -10.31 -10.43
CA ALA A 259 -3.02 -11.34 -9.88
C ALA A 259 -1.54 -10.97 -10.03
N GLU A 260 -1.13 -10.44 -11.19
CA GLU A 260 0.27 -10.09 -11.49
C GLU A 260 0.75 -8.87 -10.70
N GLU A 261 -0.05 -7.81 -10.67
CA GLU A 261 0.33 -6.58 -9.99
C GLU A 261 0.29 -6.76 -8.48
N THR A 262 -0.74 -7.43 -7.95
CA THR A 262 -0.81 -7.73 -6.52
C THR A 262 0.35 -8.65 -6.11
N SER A 263 0.68 -9.67 -6.91
CA SER A 263 1.83 -10.54 -6.62
C SER A 263 3.14 -9.77 -6.55
N PHE A 264 3.35 -8.79 -7.44
CA PHE A 264 4.51 -7.90 -7.37
C PHE A 264 4.54 -7.10 -6.07
N ILE A 265 3.40 -6.53 -5.68
CA ILE A 265 3.24 -5.76 -4.44
C ILE A 265 3.48 -6.63 -3.20
N SER A 266 2.85 -7.82 -3.14
CA SER A 266 2.93 -8.77 -2.02
C SER A 266 4.37 -9.14 -1.67
N VAL A 267 5.26 -9.32 -2.65
CA VAL A 267 6.66 -9.66 -2.38
C VAL A 267 7.34 -8.59 -1.53
N TRP A 268 7.15 -7.32 -1.90
CA TRP A 268 7.77 -6.20 -1.19
C TRP A 268 7.14 -5.98 0.19
N VAL A 269 5.82 -6.18 0.32
CA VAL A 269 5.11 -6.11 1.60
C VAL A 269 5.56 -7.22 2.55
N VAL A 270 5.78 -8.46 2.06
CA VAL A 270 6.32 -9.54 2.89
C VAL A 270 7.73 -9.22 3.37
N ILE A 271 8.61 -8.73 2.49
CA ILE A 271 9.98 -8.34 2.85
C ILE A 271 9.96 -7.23 3.91
N ALA A 272 9.08 -6.26 3.72
CA ALA A 272 8.86 -5.15 4.63
C ALA A 272 8.49 -5.59 6.05
N TYR A 273 7.43 -6.40 6.17
CA TYR A 273 6.98 -6.94 7.45
C TYR A 273 8.11 -7.73 8.12
N LEU A 274 8.79 -8.60 7.36
CA LEU A 274 9.92 -9.36 7.89
C LEU A 274 11.06 -8.47 8.39
N VAL A 275 11.45 -7.43 7.64
CA VAL A 275 12.53 -6.52 8.05
C VAL A 275 12.16 -5.78 9.33
N TYR A 276 10.95 -5.21 9.42
CA TYR A 276 10.51 -4.48 10.60
C TYR A 276 10.37 -5.39 11.82
N ASP A 277 9.59 -6.47 11.72
CA ASP A 277 9.29 -7.33 12.86
C ASP A 277 10.51 -8.14 13.32
N TYR A 278 11.42 -8.53 12.42
CA TYR A 278 12.69 -9.13 12.85
C TYR A 278 13.58 -8.13 13.57
N ALA A 279 13.62 -6.87 13.11
CA ALA A 279 14.37 -5.83 13.80
C ALA A 279 13.77 -5.51 15.17
N ALA A 280 12.44 -5.51 15.30
CA ALA A 280 11.76 -5.40 16.58
C ALA A 280 12.04 -6.60 17.51
N ALA A 281 11.91 -7.83 16.99
CA ALA A 281 12.04 -9.04 17.78
C ALA A 281 13.49 -9.38 18.18
N TYR A 282 14.45 -9.14 17.29
CA TYR A 282 15.83 -9.63 17.46
C TYR A 282 16.89 -8.52 17.57
N ALA A 283 16.64 -7.33 17.03
CA ALA A 283 17.58 -6.20 17.12
C ALA A 283 17.26 -5.26 18.30
N GLY A 284 16.18 -5.51 19.05
CA GLY A 284 15.81 -4.74 20.24
C GLY A 284 15.30 -3.33 19.93
N LEU A 285 14.67 -3.13 18.77
CA LEU A 285 14.04 -1.84 18.45
C LEU A 285 12.83 -1.59 19.38
N ASP A 286 13.04 -0.77 20.41
CA ASP A 286 11.97 -0.32 21.30
C ASP A 286 11.50 1.09 20.92
N LEU A 287 10.52 1.17 20.01
CA LEU A 287 9.90 2.43 19.63
C LEU A 287 9.18 3.12 20.82
N LYS A 288 8.75 2.36 21.83
CA LYS A 288 8.09 2.91 23.01
C LYS A 288 9.06 3.78 23.83
N ALA A 289 10.35 3.43 23.85
CA ALA A 289 11.38 4.23 24.51
C ALA A 289 11.49 5.65 23.92
N LEU A 290 11.24 5.82 22.61
CA LEU A 290 11.25 7.13 21.97
C LEU A 290 10.18 8.09 22.53
N PHE A 291 9.06 7.52 22.99
CA PHE A 291 7.93 8.25 23.57
C PHE A 291 8.03 8.47 25.08
N GLN A 292 9.09 7.96 25.74
CA GLN A 292 9.41 8.28 27.13
C GLN A 292 10.25 9.57 27.27
N SER A 293 10.38 10.32 26.17
CA SER A 293 11.15 11.57 26.11
C SER A 293 10.35 12.79 26.62
N VAL A 294 10.97 13.96 26.65
CA VAL A 294 10.32 15.21 27.10
C VAL A 294 9.21 15.65 26.14
N ALA A 295 8.15 16.24 26.70
CA ALA A 295 6.91 16.59 25.99
C ALA A 295 7.09 17.32 24.64
N PRO A 296 8.03 18.29 24.47
CA PRO A 296 8.23 18.97 23.18
C PRO A 296 8.81 18.09 22.07
N ILE A 297 9.41 16.94 22.41
CA ILE A 297 10.00 15.98 21.46
C ILE A 297 8.93 15.00 20.96
N LEU A 298 7.82 14.82 21.67
CA LEU A 298 6.80 13.82 21.33
C LEU A 298 6.19 14.01 19.91
N PRO A 299 5.87 15.24 19.44
CA PRO A 299 5.48 15.46 18.04
C PRO A 299 6.54 15.01 17.04
N LEU A 300 7.81 15.36 17.29
CA LEU A 300 8.92 14.97 16.42
C LEU A 300 9.17 13.46 16.44
N ALA A 301 9.06 12.82 17.59
CA ALA A 301 9.12 11.38 17.74
C ALA A 301 8.00 10.69 16.96
N GLY A 302 6.77 11.21 17.02
CA GLY A 302 5.64 10.73 16.24
C GLY A 302 5.92 10.79 14.73
N ALA A 303 6.42 11.93 14.25
CA ALA A 303 6.80 12.09 12.84
C ALA A 303 7.94 11.14 12.43
N ALA A 304 8.96 10.99 13.27
CA ALA A 304 10.09 10.10 13.01
C ALA A 304 9.66 8.63 12.93
N VAL A 305 8.72 8.20 13.78
CA VAL A 305 8.13 6.85 13.70
C VAL A 305 7.29 6.70 12.43
N GLY A 306 6.69 7.77 11.92
CA GLY A 306 5.96 7.75 10.64
C GLY A 306 6.84 7.47 9.43
N PHE A 307 8.16 7.67 9.54
CA PHE A 307 9.11 7.28 8.48
C PHE A 307 9.37 5.78 8.43
N ILE A 308 8.95 5.04 9.45
CA ILE A 308 9.08 3.59 9.48
C ILE A 308 7.85 3.05 8.74
N PRO A 309 8.01 2.59 7.49
CA PRO A 309 6.89 2.05 6.74
C PRO A 309 6.38 0.78 7.42
N GLY A 310 5.08 0.54 7.32
CA GLY A 310 4.40 -0.55 8.01
C GLY A 310 3.19 -0.07 8.80
N CYS A 311 2.16 -0.92 8.93
CA CYS A 311 1.07 -0.65 9.86
C CYS A 311 1.50 -0.78 11.34
N GLY A 312 2.49 -1.63 11.65
CA GLY A 312 2.96 -1.90 13.02
C GLY A 312 3.37 -0.67 13.84
N PRO A 313 4.33 0.16 13.36
CA PRO A 313 4.70 1.41 14.03
C PRO A 313 3.51 2.35 14.24
N GLN A 314 2.64 2.46 13.25
CA GLN A 314 1.47 3.34 13.30
C GLN A 314 0.42 2.86 14.32
N VAL A 315 0.14 1.55 14.36
CA VAL A 315 -0.75 0.92 15.33
C VAL A 315 -0.19 1.05 16.75
N LEU A 316 1.13 0.92 16.93
CA LEU A 316 1.79 1.15 18.21
C LEU A 316 1.55 2.58 18.71
N VAL A 317 1.79 3.59 17.87
CA VAL A 317 1.58 5.00 18.22
C VAL A 317 0.12 5.27 18.57
N ALA A 318 -0.82 4.77 17.77
CA ALA A 318 -2.25 4.88 18.06
C ALA A 318 -2.61 4.20 19.39
N THR A 319 -2.04 3.03 19.69
CA THR A 319 -2.26 2.32 20.95
C THR A 319 -1.70 3.09 22.15
N LEU A 320 -0.50 3.68 22.03
CA LEU A 320 0.07 4.53 23.07
C LEU A 320 -0.82 5.75 23.35
N TYR A 321 -1.41 6.33 22.31
CA TYR A 321 -2.36 7.44 22.45
C TYR A 321 -3.67 7.00 23.12
N VAL A 322 -4.27 5.90 22.67
CA VAL A 322 -5.52 5.37 23.26
C VAL A 322 -5.36 5.09 24.76
N ASN A 323 -4.19 4.61 25.15
CA ASN A 323 -3.81 4.35 26.55
C ASN A 323 -3.41 5.61 27.35
N GLY A 324 -3.42 6.80 26.74
CA GLY A 324 -3.06 8.07 27.38
C GLY A 324 -1.56 8.26 27.62
N ALA A 325 -0.70 7.46 26.98
CA ALA A 325 0.75 7.53 27.15
C ALA A 325 1.40 8.66 26.33
N ILE A 326 0.78 9.06 25.21
CA ILE A 326 1.26 10.15 24.34
C ILE A 326 0.11 11.11 24.01
N PRO A 327 0.39 12.40 23.75
CA PRO A 327 -0.63 13.37 23.40
C PRO A 327 -1.11 13.20 21.95
N PHE A 328 -2.29 13.74 21.64
CA PHE A 328 -2.86 13.79 20.30
C PHE A 328 -1.93 14.44 19.27
N SER A 329 -1.13 15.43 19.68
CA SER A 329 -0.14 16.06 18.80
C SER A 329 0.92 15.08 18.27
N ALA A 330 1.34 14.10 19.07
CA ALA A 330 2.28 13.06 18.64
C ALA A 330 1.60 12.06 17.69
N LEU A 331 0.35 11.69 17.97
CA LEU A 331 -0.44 10.86 17.06
C LEU A 331 -0.67 11.56 15.72
N ALA A 332 -1.02 12.86 15.73
CA ALA A 332 -1.25 13.63 14.51
C ALA A 332 0.02 13.77 13.67
N ALA A 333 1.18 13.99 14.31
CA ALA A 333 2.47 14.00 13.62
C ALA A 333 2.71 12.66 12.90
N ASN A 334 2.55 11.55 13.63
CA ASN A 334 2.71 10.22 13.07
C ASN A 334 1.74 9.96 11.92
N ALA A 335 0.45 10.17 12.12
CA ALA A 335 -0.59 9.88 11.14
C ALA A 335 -0.40 10.64 9.81
N ILE A 336 0.00 11.92 9.85
CA ILE A 336 0.18 12.74 8.64
C ILE A 336 1.51 12.41 7.92
N SER A 337 2.57 12.10 8.68
CA SER A 337 3.89 11.78 8.11
C SER A 337 4.05 10.34 7.62
N ASN A 338 3.08 9.47 7.91
CA ASN A 338 3.18 8.04 7.68
C ASN A 338 2.55 7.63 6.35
N ASP A 339 3.36 7.07 5.46
CA ASP A 339 2.94 6.66 4.12
C ASP A 339 2.30 5.25 4.06
N GLY A 340 2.20 4.55 5.20
CA GLY A 340 1.64 3.21 5.34
C GLY A 340 2.38 2.12 4.55
N ASP A 341 1.74 0.97 4.35
CA ASP A 341 2.33 -0.15 3.60
C ASP A 341 2.50 0.15 2.10
N ALA A 342 1.82 1.19 1.60
CA ALA A 342 1.95 1.64 0.22
C ALA A 342 3.34 2.24 -0.09
N LEU A 343 4.11 2.63 0.93
CA LEU A 343 5.47 3.12 0.73
C LEU A 343 6.40 2.03 0.17
N PHE A 344 6.21 0.75 0.52
CA PHE A 344 7.11 -0.30 0.05
C PHE A 344 7.03 -0.54 -1.45
N PRO A 345 5.83 -0.71 -2.07
CA PRO A 345 5.70 -0.71 -3.52
C PRO A 345 6.17 0.60 -4.14
N ALA A 346 5.96 1.75 -3.49
CA ALA A 346 6.42 3.04 -3.99
C ALA A 346 7.95 3.12 -4.07
N ILE A 347 8.67 2.61 -3.07
CA ILE A 347 10.13 2.54 -3.07
C ILE A 347 10.60 1.60 -4.20
N ALA A 348 9.91 0.48 -4.41
CA ALA A 348 10.25 -0.46 -5.48
C ALA A 348 10.02 0.11 -6.89
N LEU A 349 8.96 0.91 -7.08
CA LEU A 349 8.56 1.45 -8.38
C LEU A 349 9.22 2.79 -8.71
N ALA A 350 9.27 3.71 -7.74
CA ALA A 350 9.74 5.07 -7.90
C ALA A 350 10.44 5.55 -6.61
N PRO A 351 11.66 5.06 -6.30
CA PRO A 351 12.31 5.28 -5.00
C PRO A 351 12.54 6.76 -4.68
N ARG A 352 12.90 7.57 -5.69
CA ARG A 352 13.09 9.01 -5.50
C ARG A 352 11.78 9.71 -5.15
N ALA A 353 10.70 9.35 -5.82
CA ALA A 353 9.39 9.91 -5.52
C ALA A 353 8.90 9.46 -4.15
N ALA A 354 9.07 8.19 -3.79
CA ALA A 354 8.69 7.67 -2.47
C ALA A 354 9.39 8.45 -1.34
N ILE A 355 10.73 8.56 -1.37
CA ILE A 355 11.48 9.28 -0.35
C ILE A 355 11.09 10.76 -0.28
N MET A 356 10.93 11.42 -1.44
CA MET A 356 10.54 12.83 -1.45
C MET A 356 9.10 13.02 -0.97
N ALA A 357 8.19 12.09 -1.26
CA ALA A 357 6.82 12.15 -0.76
C ALA A 357 6.79 12.12 0.78
N THR A 358 7.55 11.22 1.41
CA THR A 358 7.72 11.19 2.87
C THR A 358 8.26 12.53 3.41
N VAL A 359 9.29 13.09 2.75
CA VAL A 359 9.86 14.39 3.17
C VAL A 359 8.81 15.49 3.09
N PHE A 360 8.04 15.55 2.00
CA PHE A 360 7.02 16.57 1.82
C PHE A 360 5.79 16.39 2.71
N SER A 361 5.40 15.16 3.06
CA SER A 361 4.31 14.88 4.01
C SER A 361 4.71 15.18 5.47
N THR A 362 6.02 15.10 5.79
CA THR A 362 6.55 15.47 7.11
C THR A 362 6.34 16.95 7.44
N ILE A 363 6.49 17.84 6.45
CA ILE A 363 6.41 19.29 6.66
C ILE A 363 5.04 19.70 7.24
N PRO A 364 3.90 19.40 6.61
CA PRO A 364 2.59 19.69 7.18
C PRO A 364 2.35 18.91 8.48
N ALA A 365 2.86 17.68 8.62
CA ALA A 365 2.75 16.90 9.85
C ALA A 365 3.34 17.65 11.06
N LEU A 366 4.57 18.17 10.92
CA LEU A 366 5.23 18.92 11.98
C LEU A 366 4.55 20.26 12.25
N ILE A 367 4.12 20.99 11.20
CA ILE A 367 3.41 22.27 11.36
C ILE A 367 2.12 22.06 12.16
N ILE A 368 1.31 21.08 11.78
CA ILE A 368 0.04 20.78 12.44
C ILE A 368 0.29 20.27 13.86
N ALA A 369 1.21 19.33 14.04
CA ALA A 369 1.47 18.72 15.34
C ALA A 369 2.05 19.71 16.36
N TYR A 370 3.02 20.56 15.96
CA TYR A 370 3.53 21.60 16.84
C TYR A 370 2.50 22.72 17.06
N GLY A 371 1.67 23.03 16.07
CA GLY A 371 0.51 23.91 16.25
C GLY A 371 -0.42 23.39 17.35
N LEU A 372 -0.79 22.11 17.30
CA LEU A 372 -1.59 21.45 18.34
C LEU A 372 -0.87 21.45 19.69
N TYR A 373 0.42 21.14 19.71
CA TYR A 373 1.22 21.12 20.94
C TYR A 373 1.26 22.48 21.66
N PHE A 374 1.47 23.58 20.95
CA PHE A 374 1.61 24.90 21.57
C PHE A 374 0.28 25.61 21.81
N PHE A 375 -0.66 25.55 20.86
CA PHE A 375 -1.91 26.30 20.94
C PHE A 375 -3.06 25.51 21.56
N ALA A 376 -2.98 24.17 21.57
CA ALA A 376 -4.03 23.30 22.06
C ALA A 376 -3.46 22.05 22.80
N PRO A 377 -2.58 22.22 23.81
CA PRO A 377 -1.81 21.12 24.39
C PRO A 377 -2.66 20.00 25.02
N GLY A 378 -3.89 20.29 25.45
CA GLY A 378 -4.83 19.32 26.02
C GLY A 378 -5.92 18.83 25.06
N PHE A 379 -5.83 19.15 23.77
CA PHE A 379 -6.83 18.78 22.80
C PHE A 379 -6.84 17.27 22.56
N LEU A 380 -7.95 16.61 22.88
CA LEU A 380 -8.16 15.17 22.75
C LEU A 380 -7.10 14.31 23.47
N ASN A 381 -6.54 14.75 24.61
CA ASN A 381 -5.60 13.90 25.37
C ASN A 381 -6.30 13.01 26.39
#